data_AF-A0A8J7Z4B9-F1
#
_entry.id   AF-A0A8J7Z4B9-F1
#
_cell.length_a   1.000
_cell.length_b   1.000
_cell.length_c   1.000
_cell.angle_alpha   90.00
_cell.angle_beta   90.00
_cell.angle_gamma   90.00
#
_symmetry.space_group_name_H-M   'P 1'
#
loop_
_entity.id
_entity.type
_entity.pdbx_description
1 polymer ?
#
loop_
_entity_poly.entity_id
_entity_poly.type
_entity_poly.pdbx_seq_one_letter_code
_entity_poly.pdbx_strand_id
1 'polypeptide(L)' 'MSKGNQKRTVLAPQQVVSSSHLPANCIISVNLDDDEDVQWTWTFLPSGERYVSGYTIVKQAGSVHQNTSV' A
#
# COMPACT_ATOMS: atom_id res chain seq x y z
N MET A 1 -28.52 9.39 -3.08
CA MET A 1 -27.75 8.64 -2.06
C MET A 1 -26.28 8.81 -2.41
N SER A 2 -25.57 9.68 -1.72
CA SER A 2 -24.14 9.91 -1.95
C SER A 2 -23.42 8.63 -1.53
N LYS A 3 -22.86 7.88 -2.49
CA LYS A 3 -21.93 6.79 -2.18
C LYS A 3 -20.75 7.46 -1.47
N GLY A 4 -20.74 7.38 -0.14
CA GLY A 4 -19.57 7.76 0.64
C GLY A 4 -18.41 6.94 0.10
N ASN A 5 -17.37 7.61 -0.37
CA ASN A 5 -16.18 7.00 -0.94
C ASN A 5 -15.66 5.96 0.07
N GLN A 6 -15.84 4.66 -0.23
CA GLN A 6 -15.61 3.60 0.72
C GLN A 6 -14.10 3.39 0.80
N LYS A 7 -13.51 3.83 1.90
CA LYS A 7 -12.06 3.68 2.12
C LYS A 7 -11.78 2.30 2.68
N ARG A 8 -10.80 1.60 2.10
CA ARG A 8 -10.25 0.35 2.63
C ARG A 8 -8.90 0.60 3.29
N THR A 9 -8.68 0.03 4.47
CA THR A 9 -7.37 0.07 5.13
C THR A 9 -6.57 -1.16 4.74
N VAL A 10 -5.40 -0.94 4.15
CA VAL A 10 -4.44 -1.99 3.82
C VAL A 10 -3.28 -1.94 4.81
N LEU A 11 -3.00 -3.06 5.47
CA LEU A 11 -1.88 -3.18 6.40
C LEU A 11 -0.57 -3.32 5.64
N ALA A 12 0.49 -2.72 6.17
CA ALA A 12 1.83 -2.94 5.67
C ALA A 12 2.19 -4.44 5.79
N PRO A 13 2.88 -5.03 4.81
CA PRO A 13 3.28 -6.43 4.88
C PRO A 13 4.18 -6.67 6.10
N GLN A 14 4.08 -7.87 6.68
CA GLN A 14 4.88 -8.23 7.86
C GLN A 14 6.37 -7.94 7.62
N GLN A 15 6.92 -7.11 8.51
CA GLN A 15 8.32 -6.74 8.47
C GLN A 15 9.15 -7.86 9.08
N VAL A 16 10.33 -8.12 8.52
CA VAL A 16 11.24 -9.17 8.99
C VAL A 16 12.17 -8.63 10.10
N VAL A 17 12.09 -7.34 10.41
CA VAL A 17 12.86 -6.73 11.50
C VAL A 17 12.18 -6.94 12.84
N SER A 18 12.99 -7.15 13.87
CA SER A 18 12.52 -7.10 15.26
C SER A 18 12.00 -5.69 15.56
N SER A 19 10.78 -5.59 16.10
CA SER A 19 10.07 -4.32 16.34
C SER A 19 10.85 -3.28 17.17
N SER A 20 11.90 -3.70 17.88
CA SER A 20 12.82 -2.84 18.65
C SER A 20 13.76 -1.97 17.81
N HIS A 21 13.92 -2.23 16.50
CA HIS A 21 14.86 -1.52 15.62
C HIS A 21 14.19 -0.75 14.48
N LEU A 22 12.86 -0.66 14.49
CA LEU A 22 12.16 0.11 13.46
C LEU A 22 12.40 1.60 13.65
N PRO A 23 12.77 2.33 12.60
CA PRO A 23 12.83 3.77 12.68
C PRO A 23 11.42 4.32 12.92
N ALA A 24 11.31 5.45 13.65
CA ALA A 24 10.04 5.99 14.12
C ALA A 24 9.03 6.32 13.01
N ASN A 25 9.49 6.40 11.76
CA ASN A 25 8.70 6.62 10.55
C ASN A 25 8.19 5.33 9.90
N CYS A 26 8.09 4.23 10.65
CA CYS A 26 7.56 2.97 10.14
C CYS A 26 6.07 3.09 9.78
N ILE A 27 5.74 2.70 8.55
CA ILE A 27 4.37 2.75 8.03
C ILE A 27 3.67 1.44 8.37
N ILE A 28 2.56 1.52 9.09
CA ILE A 28 1.79 0.36 9.57
C ILE A 28 0.57 0.04 8.70
N SER A 29 -0.02 1.05 8.07
CA SER A 29 -1.23 0.91 7.24
C SER A 29 -1.46 2.13 6.36
N VAL A 30 -2.20 1.94 5.26
CA VAL A 30 -2.60 2.99 4.33
C VAL A 30 -4.10 2.86 4.04
N ASN A 31 -4.80 4.00 3.97
CA ASN A 31 -6.19 4.06 3.53
C ASN A 31 -6.23 4.33 2.03
N LEU A 32 -6.96 3.49 1.30
CA LEU A 32 -7.10 3.55 -0.15
C LEU A 32 -8.58 3.73 -0.49
N ASP A 33 -8.87 4.47 -1.55
CA ASP A 33 -10.18 4.41 -2.19
C ASP A 33 -10.35 3.08 -2.95
N ASP A 34 -11.58 2.77 -3.39
CA ASP A 34 -11.91 1.49 -4.03
C ASP A 34 -11.13 1.24 -5.34
N ASP A 35 -10.77 2.31 -6.06
CA ASP A 35 -10.03 2.27 -7.32
C ASP A 35 -8.51 2.45 -7.13
N GLU A 36 -8.03 2.36 -5.89
CA GLU A 36 -6.64 2.58 -5.52
C GLU A 36 -5.98 1.31 -4.98
N ASP A 37 -4.72 1.14 -5.32
CA ASP A 37 -3.83 0.10 -4.83
C ASP A 37 -2.59 0.73 -4.19
N VAL A 38 -1.88 -0.03 -3.37
CA VAL A 38 -0.68 0.42 -2.67
C VAL A 38 0.55 -0.33 -3.16
N GLN A 39 1.57 0.42 -3.55
CA GLN A 39 2.90 -0.09 -3.81
C GLN A 39 3.81 0.25 -2.63
N TRP A 40 4.30 -0.78 -1.95
CA TRP A 40 5.17 -0.63 -0.79
C TRP A 40 6.63 -0.39 -1.20
N THR A 41 7.27 0.62 -0.60
CA THR A 41 8.71 0.84 -0.73
C THR A 41 9.44 0.07 0.36
N TRP A 42 10.33 -0.82 -0.07
CA TRP A 42 11.14 -1.64 0.81
C TRP A 42 12.55 -1.06 0.95
N THR A 43 13.02 -0.92 2.18
CA THR A 43 14.42 -0.63 2.49
C THR A 43 15.07 -1.86 3.09
N PHE A 44 16.26 -2.17 2.58
CA PHE A 44 17.08 -3.29 3.03
C PHE A 44 18.20 -2.77 3.92
N LEU A 45 18.35 -3.39 5.08
CA LEU A 45 19.44 -3.11 6.00
C LEU A 45 20.67 -3.95 5.63
N PRO A 46 21.89 -3.50 5.97
CA PRO A 46 23.10 -4.31 5.80
C PRO A 46 23.06 -5.67 6.52
N SER A 47 22.20 -5.82 7.54
CA SER A 47 21.94 -7.08 8.25
C SER A 47 21.17 -8.11 7.40
N GLY A 48 20.66 -7.74 6.22
CA GLY A 48 19.79 -8.57 5.38
C GLY A 48 18.30 -8.47 5.73
N GLU A 49 17.97 -7.75 6.79
CA GLU A 49 16.57 -7.48 7.15
C GLU A 49 15.97 -6.40 6.25
N ARG A 50 14.63 -6.37 6.16
CA ARG A 50 13.90 -5.38 5.38
C ARG A 50 12.72 -4.82 6.14
N TYR A 51 12.42 -3.55 5.90
CA TYR A 51 11.25 -2.87 6.44
C TYR A 51 10.60 -1.98 5.38
N VAL A 52 9.35 -1.62 5.65
CA VAL A 52 8.58 -0.68 4.81
C VAL A 52 8.96 0.73 5.22
N SER A 53 9.59 1.46 4.31
CA SER A 53 10.03 2.84 4.52
C SER A 53 9.14 3.88 3.84
N GLY A 54 8.25 3.43 2.94
CA GLY A 54 7.42 4.29 2.12
C GLY A 54 6.29 3.52 1.43
N TYR A 55 5.40 4.26 0.79
CA TYR A 55 4.40 3.72 -0.12
C TYR A 55 4.04 4.74 -1.21
N THR A 56 3.53 4.22 -2.32
CA THR A 56 2.89 5.00 -3.38
C THR A 56 1.48 4.47 -3.58
N ILE A 57 0.49 5.35 -3.59
CA ILE A 57 -0.88 5.00 -3.97
C ILE A 57 -0.97 5.08 -5.49
N VAL A 58 -1.41 3.99 -6.12
CA VAL A 58 -1.56 3.88 -7.58
C VAL A 58 -3.01 3.55 -7.91
N LYS A 59 -3.47 3.93 -9.10
CA LYS A 59 -4.80 3.50 -9.56
C LYS A 59 -4.76 2.03 -9.94
N GLN A 60 -5.76 1.28 -9.49
CA GLN A 60 -5.93 -0.11 -9.87
C GLN A 60 -6.19 -0.19 -11.38
N ALA A 61 -5.48 -1.06 -12.09
CA ALA A 61 -5.57 -1.20 -13.55
C ALA A 61 -6.92 -1.75 -14.07
N GLY A 62 -7.98 -1.75 -13.24
CA GLY A 62 -9.27 -2.39 -13.48
C GLY A 62 -10.41 -1.47 -13.90
N SER A 63 -10.17 -0.18 -14.19
CA SER A 63 -11.22 0.72 -14.70
C SER A 63 -10.96 1.17 -16.14
N VAL A 64 -10.51 0.26 -17.00
CA VAL A 64 -10.76 0.41 -18.45
C VAL A 64 -12.07 -0.30 -18.73
N HIS A 65 -13.18 0.44 -18.74
CA HIS A 65 -14.39 -0.01 -19.43
C HIS A 65 -14.00 -0.27 -20.89
N GLN A 66 -13.68 -1.52 -21.22
CA GLN A 66 -13.53 -1.96 -22.60
C GLN A 66 -14.92 -1.98 -23.23
N ASN A 67 -15.37 -0.82 -23.70
CA ASN A 67 -16.52 -0.72 -24.60
C ASN A 67 -16.05 -1.12 -26.00
N THR A 68 -15.84 -2.42 -26.23
CA THR A 68 -15.65 -2.94 -27.58
C THR A 68 -17.03 -3.23 -28.16
N SER A 69 -17.63 -2.21 -28.77
CA SER A 69 -18.71 -2.42 -29.73
C SER A 69 -18.12 -2.96 -31.03
N VAL A 70 -18.54 -4.16 -31.43
CA VAL A 70 -18.49 -4.67 -32.80
C VAL A 70 -19.86 -5.20 -33.18
#